data_AF-A0A2N7QLQ6-F1
#
_entry.id   AF-A0A2N7QLQ6-F1
#
_cell.length_a   1.000
_cell.length_b   1.000
_cell.length_c   1.000
_cell.angle_alpha   90.00
_cell.angle_beta   90.00
_cell.angle_gamma   90.00
#
_symmetry.space_group_name_H-M   'P 1'
#
loop_
_entity.id
_entity.type
_entity.pdbx_description
1 polymer ?
#
loop_
_entity_poly.entity_id
_entity_poly.type
_entity_poly.pdbx_seq_one_letter_code
_entity_poly.pdbx_strand_id
1 'polypeptide(L)'
;MSRAAGKDEKVYITEIGWPSHDVGYDEDVVAAYLSRYYLLARSKPYINGVWWYDLYDDGTDSSNREHRFGLIDRAGREKPTFRSFASTSRLLRDTRSVELDDKGDSVQIRLHGEKKRIVYWSAISIPGQKRPLIDYMGSAAPVIGSYDGSLPAVSNRQQFDLVAPKSPVPIMWSP
;
A
#
# COMPACT_ATOMS: atom_id res chain seq x y z
N MET A 1 19.70 -1.01 -19.49
CA MET A 1 20.01 -2.10 -18.53
C MET A 1 21.09 -2.97 -19.15
N SER A 2 22.25 -3.09 -18.49
CA SER A 2 23.40 -3.80 -19.05
C SER A 2 23.17 -5.30 -19.01
N ARG A 3 23.16 -5.91 -20.20
CA ARG A 3 23.01 -7.35 -20.44
C ARG A 3 24.35 -8.04 -20.18
N ALA A 4 24.72 -8.24 -18.90
CA ALA A 4 25.80 -9.16 -18.58
C ALA A 4 25.20 -10.57 -18.45
N ALA A 5 25.45 -11.42 -19.45
CA ALA A 5 25.21 -12.87 -19.44
C ALA A 5 23.76 -13.37 -19.22
N GLY A 6 22.78 -12.90 -20.00
CA GLY A 6 21.61 -13.70 -20.43
C GLY A 6 20.73 -14.40 -19.38
N LYS A 7 20.88 -14.10 -18.09
CA LYS A 7 20.06 -14.60 -17.00
C LYS A 7 19.25 -13.45 -16.45
N ASP A 8 17.94 -13.65 -16.32
CA ASP A 8 17.09 -12.74 -15.57
C ASP A 8 17.56 -12.75 -14.12
N GLU A 9 18.27 -11.70 -13.70
CA GLU A 9 18.79 -11.59 -12.34
C GLU A 9 17.64 -11.37 -11.36
N LYS A 10 17.62 -12.18 -10.30
CA LYS A 10 16.65 -12.09 -9.23
C LYS A 10 17.13 -11.08 -8.19
N VAL A 11 16.26 -10.15 -7.82
CA VAL A 11 16.53 -9.11 -6.81
C VAL A 11 15.76 -9.43 -5.54
N TYR A 12 16.43 -9.33 -4.39
CA TYR A 12 15.83 -9.42 -3.07
C TYR A 12 15.97 -8.07 -2.36
N ILE A 13 14.86 -7.55 -1.86
CA ILE A 13 14.82 -6.31 -1.11
C ILE A 13 14.83 -6.70 0.37
N THR A 14 16.02 -6.71 0.95
CA THR A 14 16.25 -7.26 2.29
C THR A 14 15.69 -6.37 3.40
N GLU A 15 15.51 -5.07 3.14
CA GLU A 15 14.92 -4.11 4.09
C GLU A 15 14.19 -2.99 3.34
N ILE A 16 12.98 -2.69 3.80
CA ILE A 16 12.21 -1.50 3.43
C ILE A 16 11.24 -1.18 4.56
N GLY A 17 11.04 0.10 4.88
CA GLY A 17 10.10 0.50 5.91
C GLY A 17 9.94 2.02 5.95
N TRP A 18 8.85 2.46 6.59
CA TRP A 18 8.65 3.85 6.96
C TRP A 18 8.34 3.93 8.46
N PRO A 19 9.00 4.83 9.21
CA PRO A 19 8.80 4.95 10.65
C PRO A 19 7.65 5.89 10.99
N SER A 20 6.81 5.48 11.94
CA SER A 20 5.68 6.25 12.46
C SER A 20 6.01 7.01 13.76
N HIS A 21 7.11 7.76 13.74
CA HIS A 21 7.59 8.59 14.85
C HIS A 21 7.00 10.02 14.81
N ASP A 22 7.21 10.82 15.85
CA ASP A 22 6.50 12.11 16.07
C ASP A 22 6.61 13.12 14.92
N VAL A 23 7.72 13.12 14.17
CA VAL A 23 7.94 13.97 12.98
C VAL A 23 7.92 13.16 11.68
N GLY A 24 7.51 11.90 11.74
CA GLY A 24 7.39 10.98 10.62
C GLY A 24 5.99 10.97 10.02
N TYR A 25 5.59 9.80 9.54
CA TYR A 25 4.27 9.58 8.96
C TYR A 25 3.31 9.01 9.99
N ASP A 26 2.03 9.37 9.89
CA ASP A 26 0.98 8.69 10.66
C ASP A 26 0.97 7.20 10.36
N GLU A 27 0.62 6.37 11.35
CA GLU A 27 0.61 4.90 11.21
C GLU A 27 -0.27 4.42 10.04
N ASP A 28 -1.38 5.10 9.78
CA ASP A 28 -2.28 4.81 8.65
C ASP A 28 -1.64 5.13 7.28
N VAL A 29 -0.79 6.16 7.23
CA VAL A 29 -0.02 6.49 6.02
C VAL A 29 1.04 5.43 5.77
N VAL A 30 1.76 5.01 6.82
CA VAL A 30 2.73 3.91 6.74
C VAL A 30 2.06 2.61 6.27
N ALA A 31 0.88 2.30 6.79
CA ALA A 31 0.09 1.14 6.38
C ALA A 31 -0.27 1.18 4.88
N ALA A 32 -0.65 2.34 4.36
CA ALA A 32 -0.92 2.53 2.94
C ALA A 32 0.35 2.40 2.08
N TYR A 33 1.49 2.94 2.54
CA TYR A 33 2.77 2.81 1.84
C TYR A 33 3.24 1.36 1.75
N LEU A 34 3.06 0.58 2.81
CA LEU A 34 3.33 -0.85 2.79
C LEU A 34 2.55 -1.54 1.68
N SER A 35 1.21 -1.38 1.66
CA SER A 35 0.39 -2.03 0.63
C SER A 35 0.81 -1.64 -0.79
N ARG A 36 1.06 -0.35 -1.03
CA ARG A 36 1.52 0.15 -2.33
C ARG A 36 2.84 -0.46 -2.74
N TYR A 37 3.81 -0.46 -1.82
CA TYR A 37 5.14 -0.97 -2.10
C TYR A 37 5.09 -2.45 -2.50
N TYR A 38 4.36 -3.27 -1.74
CA TYR A 38 4.25 -4.70 -2.03
C TYR A 38 3.52 -4.96 -3.36
N LEU A 39 2.47 -4.19 -3.69
CA LEU A 39 1.79 -4.29 -4.98
C LEU A 39 2.69 -3.87 -6.16
N LEU A 40 3.42 -2.76 -6.01
CA LEU A 40 4.38 -2.29 -7.01
C LEU A 40 5.54 -3.28 -7.18
N ALA A 41 6.09 -3.80 -6.08
CA ALA A 41 7.14 -4.80 -6.11
C ALA A 41 6.67 -6.08 -6.81
N ARG A 42 5.43 -6.55 -6.52
CA ARG A 42 4.84 -7.72 -7.18
C ARG A 42 4.67 -7.52 -8.70
N SER A 43 4.49 -6.28 -9.17
CA SER A 43 4.42 -5.95 -10.59
C SER A 43 5.76 -6.07 -11.33
N LYS A 44 6.88 -6.20 -10.61
CA LYS A 44 8.22 -6.34 -11.20
C LYS A 44 8.63 -7.82 -11.16
N PRO A 45 8.68 -8.52 -12.31
CA PRO A 45 8.93 -9.97 -12.33
C PRO A 45 10.31 -10.39 -11.83
N TYR A 46 11.27 -9.46 -11.76
CA TYR A 46 12.62 -9.71 -11.25
C TYR A 46 12.75 -9.57 -9.72
N ILE A 47 11.73 -9.11 -9.01
CA ILE A 47 11.76 -9.01 -7.54
C ILE A 47 11.23 -10.32 -6.94
N ASN A 48 12.08 -11.01 -6.17
CA ASN A 48 11.79 -12.34 -5.62
C ASN A 48 11.48 -12.36 -4.12
N GLY A 49 11.68 -11.24 -3.43
CA GLY A 49 11.31 -11.11 -2.03
C GLY A 49 11.48 -9.68 -1.54
N VAL A 50 10.64 -9.32 -0.58
CA VAL A 50 10.64 -8.04 0.12
C VAL A 50 10.47 -8.33 1.60
N TRP A 51 11.35 -7.78 2.43
CA TRP A 51 11.29 -7.88 3.89
C TRP A 51 11.04 -6.50 4.46
N TRP A 52 9.94 -6.38 5.21
CA TRP A 52 9.62 -5.14 5.93
C TRP A 52 10.56 -5.01 7.13
N TYR A 53 11.21 -3.87 7.24
CA TYR A 53 11.91 -3.45 8.45
C TYR A 53 10.91 -2.64 9.29
N ASP A 54 10.48 -3.12 10.45
CA ASP A 54 10.76 -4.43 11.07
C ASP A 54 9.51 -5.01 11.76
N LEU A 55 9.67 -6.12 12.50
CA LEU A 55 8.53 -6.80 13.10
C LEU A 55 8.00 -6.08 14.34
N TYR A 56 8.90 -5.62 15.22
CA TYR A 56 8.57 -4.97 16.48
C TYR A 56 9.21 -3.60 16.55
N ASP A 57 8.50 -2.61 17.09
CA ASP A 57 9.14 -1.36 17.50
C ASP A 57 10.38 -1.68 18.37
N ASP A 58 11.49 -0.98 18.14
CA ASP A 58 12.74 -1.21 18.88
C ASP A 58 12.75 -0.59 20.27
N GLY A 59 11.89 0.41 20.52
CA GLY A 59 11.84 1.12 21.81
C GLY A 59 10.55 1.88 22.05
N THR A 60 10.51 2.65 23.15
CA THR A 60 9.31 3.38 23.58
C THR A 60 9.38 4.89 23.34
N ASP A 61 10.55 5.43 23.03
CA ASP A 61 10.73 6.85 22.69
C ASP A 61 10.10 7.15 21.31
N SER A 62 9.06 7.99 21.30
CA SER A 62 8.30 8.37 20.11
C SER A 62 9.02 9.34 19.20
N SER A 63 10.05 10.03 19.70
CA SER A 63 10.87 10.95 18.91
C SER A 63 11.99 10.22 18.16
N ASN A 64 12.42 9.06 18.66
CA ASN A 64 13.40 8.22 17.98
C ASN A 64 12.75 7.44 16.83
N ARG A 65 13.17 7.76 15.61
CA ARG A 65 12.70 7.13 14.38
C ARG A 65 12.87 5.60 14.38
N GLU A 66 14.01 5.11 14.86
CA GLU A 66 14.32 3.67 14.83
C GLU A 66 13.36 2.86 15.72
N HIS A 67 12.72 3.50 16.71
CA HIS A 67 11.77 2.84 17.60
C HIS A 67 10.36 2.68 17.01
N ARG A 68 10.11 3.08 15.75
CA ARG A 68 8.75 3.22 15.21
C ARG A 68 8.52 2.55 13.86
N PHE A 69 9.39 1.63 13.46
CA PHE A 69 9.24 0.86 12.22
C PHE A 69 8.34 -0.37 12.32
N GLY A 70 8.10 -0.84 13.54
CA GLY A 70 7.48 -2.13 13.80
C GLY A 70 6.11 -2.28 13.17
N LEU A 71 5.77 -3.50 12.78
CA LEU A 71 4.39 -3.91 12.56
C LEU A 71 3.64 -4.05 13.90
N ILE A 72 4.37 -4.37 14.97
CA ILE A 72 3.85 -4.58 16.32
C ILE A 72 4.56 -3.61 17.26
N ASP A 73 3.83 -2.97 18.17
CA ASP A 73 4.44 -2.07 19.14
C ASP A 73 5.14 -2.84 20.30
N ARG A 74 5.84 -2.11 21.18
CA ARG A 74 6.52 -2.70 22.36
C ARG A 74 5.59 -3.37 23.36
N ALA A 75 4.30 -3.04 23.34
CA ALA A 75 3.29 -3.67 24.19
C ALA A 75 2.71 -4.94 23.54
N GLY A 76 3.18 -5.33 22.35
CA GLY A 76 2.70 -6.50 21.62
C GLY A 76 1.40 -6.24 20.85
N ARG A 77 0.99 -4.98 20.67
CA ARG A 77 -0.23 -4.61 19.96
C ARG A 77 0.07 -4.42 18.48
N GLU A 78 -0.81 -4.96 17.63
CA GLU A 78 -0.74 -4.77 16.19
C GLU A 78 -0.96 -3.29 15.82
N LYS A 79 -0.03 -2.71 15.06
CA LYS A 79 -0.20 -1.40 14.43
C LYS A 79 -1.04 -1.53 13.15
N PRO A 80 -1.67 -0.45 12.63
CA PRO A 80 -2.37 -0.48 11.34
C PRO A 80 -1.57 -1.14 10.21
N THR A 81 -0.25 -0.91 10.20
CA THR A 81 0.70 -1.51 9.24
C THR A 81 0.71 -3.04 9.27
N PHE A 82 0.52 -3.70 10.43
CA PHE A 82 0.39 -5.16 10.52
C PHE A 82 -0.85 -5.67 9.79
N ARG A 83 -1.99 -4.98 9.97
CA ARG A 83 -3.25 -5.35 9.29
C ARG A 83 -3.12 -5.20 7.79
N SER A 84 -2.50 -4.12 7.31
CA SER A 84 -2.22 -3.92 5.88
C SER A 84 -1.22 -4.93 5.33
N PHE A 85 -0.20 -5.32 6.10
CA PHE A 85 0.71 -6.40 5.73
C PHE A 85 -0.03 -7.73 5.56
N ALA A 86 -0.87 -8.11 6.54
CA ALA A 86 -1.64 -9.35 6.50
C ALA A 86 -2.64 -9.38 5.34
N SER A 87 -3.39 -8.31 5.12
CA SER A 87 -4.38 -8.22 4.03
C SER A 87 -3.72 -8.22 2.65
N THR A 88 -2.65 -7.44 2.48
CA THR A 88 -1.89 -7.37 1.22
C THR A 88 -1.22 -8.70 0.92
N SER A 89 -0.65 -9.37 1.93
CA SER A 89 -0.04 -10.69 1.76
C SER A 89 -1.05 -11.75 1.31
N ARG A 90 -2.27 -11.73 1.85
CA ARG A 90 -3.37 -12.62 1.40
C ARG A 90 -3.77 -12.31 -0.04
N LEU A 91 -3.98 -11.03 -0.36
CA LEU A 91 -4.32 -10.58 -1.72
C LEU A 91 -3.27 -11.04 -2.75
N LEU A 92 -1.98 -10.85 -2.43
CA LEU A 92 -0.88 -11.21 -3.32
C LEU A 92 -0.67 -12.72 -3.46
N ARG A 93 -0.95 -13.50 -2.40
CA ARG A 93 -0.93 -14.96 -2.45
C ARG A 93 -1.94 -15.51 -3.46
N ASP A 94 -3.12 -14.90 -3.53
CA ASP A 94 -4.19 -15.32 -4.44
C ASP A 94 -4.01 -14.78 -5.87
N THR A 95 -2.98 -13.95 -6.11
CA THR A 95 -2.72 -13.28 -7.38
C THR A 95 -1.69 -14.04 -8.22
N ARG A 96 -2.10 -14.46 -9.43
CA ARG A 96 -1.25 -15.16 -10.40
C ARG A 96 -0.41 -14.18 -11.22
N SER A 97 -1.04 -13.13 -11.78
CA SER A 97 -0.35 -12.07 -12.53
C SER A 97 -0.83 -10.67 -12.15
N VAL A 98 0.02 -9.68 -12.41
CA VAL A 98 -0.19 -8.27 -12.08
C VAL A 98 0.04 -7.44 -13.34
N GLU A 99 -0.90 -6.56 -13.67
CA GLU A 99 -0.75 -5.52 -14.68
C GLU A 99 -0.70 -4.16 -13.97
N LEU A 100 0.37 -3.39 -14.23
CA LEU A 100 0.53 -2.03 -13.73
C LEU A 100 0.26 -1.04 -14.86
N ASP A 101 -0.64 -0.09 -14.61
CA ASP A 101 -0.82 1.11 -15.41
C ASP A 101 -0.45 2.34 -14.57
N ASP A 102 0.70 2.94 -14.89
CA ASP A 102 1.22 4.12 -14.20
C ASP A 102 1.13 5.32 -15.15
N LYS A 103 0.35 6.32 -14.73
CA LYS A 103 0.13 7.57 -15.46
C LYS A 103 0.86 8.77 -14.85
N GLY A 104 1.81 8.53 -13.93
CA GLY A 104 2.52 9.56 -13.17
C GLY A 104 1.71 10.05 -11.98
N ASP A 105 0.58 10.72 -12.25
CA ASP A 105 -0.27 11.26 -11.19
C ASP A 105 -1.26 10.24 -10.64
N SER A 106 -1.39 9.08 -11.28
CA SER A 106 -2.23 8.00 -10.79
C SER A 106 -1.69 6.64 -11.21
N VAL A 107 -2.00 5.64 -10.40
CA VAL A 107 -1.59 4.27 -10.59
C VAL A 107 -2.81 3.38 -10.47
N GLN A 108 -2.97 2.48 -11.43
CA GLN A 108 -3.92 1.39 -11.39
C GLN A 108 -3.18 0.06 -11.48
N ILE A 109 -3.53 -0.89 -10.61
CA ILE A 109 -3.00 -2.24 -10.63
C ILE A 109 -4.16 -3.21 -10.82
N ARG A 110 -4.11 -4.01 -11.88
CA ARG A 110 -5.01 -5.15 -12.06
C ARG A 110 -4.34 -6.41 -11.56
N LEU A 111 -5.03 -7.13 -10.70
CA LEU A 111 -4.59 -8.39 -10.11
C LEU A 111 -5.45 -9.50 -10.69
N HIS A 112 -4.79 -10.49 -11.27
CA HIS A 112 -5.44 -11.63 -11.92
C HIS A 112 -5.17 -12.88 -11.10
N GLY A 113 -6.18 -13.33 -10.35
CA GLY A 113 -6.21 -14.61 -9.65
C GLY A 113 -7.40 -15.46 -10.08
N GLU A 114 -7.87 -16.32 -9.19
CA GLU A 114 -9.21 -16.93 -9.33
C GLU A 114 -10.30 -15.86 -9.41
N LYS A 115 -10.09 -14.76 -8.68
CA LYS A 115 -10.91 -13.57 -8.78
C LYS A 115 -10.07 -12.41 -9.31
N LYS A 116 -10.62 -11.66 -10.27
CA LYS A 116 -10.00 -10.44 -10.78
C LYS A 116 -10.24 -9.28 -9.82
N ARG A 117 -9.21 -8.46 -9.58
CA ARG A 117 -9.27 -7.28 -8.71
C ARG A 117 -8.59 -6.08 -9.35
N ILE A 118 -9.05 -4.88 -9.01
CA ILE A 118 -8.35 -3.63 -9.33
C ILE A 118 -8.05 -2.90 -8.02
N VAL A 119 -6.84 -2.38 -7.95
CA VAL A 119 -6.38 -1.41 -6.95
C VAL A 119 -6.02 -0.11 -7.67
N TYR A 120 -6.35 1.03 -7.08
CA TYR A 120 -6.08 2.34 -7.68
C TYR A 120 -5.69 3.37 -6.62
N TRP A 121 -4.80 4.29 -6.97
CA TRP A 121 -4.53 5.51 -6.20
C TRP A 121 -4.09 6.67 -7.10
N SER A 122 -4.21 7.90 -6.59
CA SER A 122 -3.82 9.15 -7.27
C SER A 122 -3.05 10.08 -6.33
N ALA A 123 -2.10 10.83 -6.87
CA ALA A 123 -1.39 11.91 -6.21
C ALA A 123 -2.17 13.24 -6.27
N ILE A 124 -3.09 13.38 -7.24
CA ILE A 124 -3.91 14.59 -7.44
C ILE A 124 -5.33 14.35 -6.92
N SER A 125 -5.83 15.28 -6.11
CA SER A 125 -7.25 15.39 -5.76
C SER A 125 -8.03 15.95 -6.95
N ILE A 126 -9.05 15.25 -7.45
CA ILE A 126 -9.87 15.70 -8.59
C ILE A 126 -10.78 16.86 -8.15
N PRO A 127 -10.64 18.09 -8.70
CA PRO A 127 -11.48 19.23 -8.32
C PRO A 127 -12.95 18.98 -8.69
N GLY A 128 -13.88 19.19 -7.74
CA GLY A 128 -15.33 19.07 -7.98
C GLY A 128 -15.94 17.69 -7.68
N GLN A 129 -15.14 16.65 -7.46
CA GLN A 129 -15.63 15.39 -6.90
C GLN A 129 -15.69 15.50 -5.38
N LYS A 130 -16.88 15.77 -4.82
CA LYS A 130 -17.08 15.73 -3.35
C LYS A 130 -16.85 14.34 -2.75
N ARG A 131 -16.82 13.29 -3.59
CA ARG A 131 -16.26 11.97 -3.31
C ARG A 131 -15.79 11.37 -4.65
N PRO A 132 -14.50 11.04 -4.84
CA PRO A 132 -14.16 10.02 -5.82
C PRO A 132 -14.85 8.72 -5.40
N LEU A 133 -15.09 7.80 -6.33
CA LEU A 133 -15.49 6.46 -5.93
C LEU A 133 -14.38 5.89 -5.08
N ILE A 134 -14.65 5.89 -3.77
CA ILE A 134 -14.14 5.08 -2.67
C ILE A 134 -12.71 4.62 -2.93
N ASP A 135 -11.67 5.13 -2.26
CA ASP A 135 -11.56 5.22 -0.80
C ASP A 135 -10.77 6.45 -0.36
N TYR A 136 -11.19 6.98 0.78
CA TYR A 136 -10.64 8.17 1.42
C TYR A 136 -9.29 7.79 2.03
N MET A 137 -8.18 8.28 1.46
CA MET A 137 -6.84 8.09 2.01
C MET A 137 -6.57 8.98 3.25
N GLY A 138 -7.44 8.84 4.25
CA GLY A 138 -7.16 9.13 5.65
C GLY A 138 -7.29 7.87 6.52
N SER A 139 -7.52 6.69 5.92
CA SER A 139 -7.52 5.40 6.61
C SER A 139 -6.87 4.30 5.76
N ALA A 140 -5.62 3.99 6.12
CA ALA A 140 -4.88 2.72 6.08
C ALA A 140 -4.88 1.70 4.92
N ALA A 141 -5.77 1.70 3.90
CA ALA A 141 -5.83 0.56 2.97
C ALA A 141 -6.08 0.89 1.49
N PRO A 142 -5.53 0.07 0.56
CA PRO A 142 -5.87 0.13 -0.86
C PRO A 142 -7.33 -0.31 -1.11
N VAL A 143 -7.99 0.36 -2.05
CA VAL A 143 -9.34 -0.02 -2.52
C VAL A 143 -9.24 -1.29 -3.33
N ILE A 144 -9.98 -2.32 -2.96
CA ILE A 144 -10.02 -3.59 -3.68
C ILE A 144 -11.41 -3.77 -4.28
N GLY A 145 -11.54 -3.52 -5.59
CA GLY A 145 -12.78 -3.76 -6.34
C GLY A 145 -12.70 -5.04 -7.19
N SER A 146 -13.80 -5.77 -7.36
CA SER A 146 -13.93 -6.83 -8.37
C SER A 146 -14.39 -6.25 -9.70
N TYR A 147 -13.83 -6.71 -10.83
CA TYR A 147 -14.27 -6.30 -12.17
C TYR A 147 -14.45 -7.53 -13.08
N ASP A 148 -15.50 -7.51 -13.91
CA ASP A 148 -15.89 -8.60 -14.81
C ASP A 148 -15.47 -8.37 -16.27
N GLY A 149 -14.94 -7.19 -16.61
CA GLY A 149 -14.42 -6.88 -17.94
C GLY A 149 -14.84 -5.52 -18.48
N SER A 150 -15.84 -4.89 -17.87
CA SER A 150 -16.13 -3.46 -18.01
C SER A 150 -15.57 -2.71 -16.80
N LEU A 151 -15.08 -1.48 -17.01
CA LEU A 151 -14.84 -0.56 -15.89
C LEU A 151 -16.14 -0.51 -15.07
N PRO A 152 -16.10 -0.62 -13.74
CA PRO A 152 -17.32 -0.49 -12.96
C PRO A 152 -17.97 0.84 -13.31
N ALA A 153 -19.18 0.77 -13.86
CA ALA A 153 -20.01 1.95 -14.01
C ALA A 153 -20.19 2.53 -12.61
N VAL A 154 -19.71 3.75 -12.48
CA VAL A 154 -19.77 4.57 -11.29
C VAL A 154 -21.24 4.83 -10.98
N SER A 155 -21.89 3.90 -10.29
CA SER A 155 -23.26 4.07 -9.84
C SER A 155 -23.29 3.92 -8.33
N ASN A 156 -23.70 5.00 -7.68
CA ASN A 156 -23.89 5.11 -6.24
C ASN A 156 -24.85 4.03 -5.75
N ARG A 157 -24.35 2.86 -5.33
CA ARG A 157 -24.97 1.93 -4.34
C ARG A 157 -24.25 0.59 -4.41
N GLN A 158 -23.11 0.48 -3.74
CA GLN A 158 -22.75 -0.77 -3.08
C GLN A 158 -21.88 -0.37 -1.88
N GLN A 159 -22.53 -0.36 -0.72
CA GLN A 159 -21.95 -0.02 0.56
C GLN A 159 -21.05 -1.18 0.98
N PHE A 160 -19.75 -0.94 1.03
CA PHE A 160 -18.81 -1.81 1.74
C PHE A 160 -18.62 -1.22 3.13
N ASP A 161 -19.05 -1.95 4.15
CA ASP A 161 -18.94 -1.53 5.53
C ASP A 161 -17.47 -1.55 5.97
N LEU A 162 -16.83 -0.39 5.95
CA LEU A 162 -15.59 -0.12 6.66
C LEU A 162 -15.73 1.21 7.40
N VAL A 163 -15.60 1.13 8.72
CA VAL A 163 -15.68 2.26 9.64
C VAL A 163 -14.36 3.02 9.59
N ALA A 164 -14.38 4.30 9.17
CA ALA A 164 -13.22 5.19 9.13
C ALA A 164 -13.40 6.40 10.08
N PRO A 165 -12.36 6.82 10.82
CA PRO A 165 -12.40 8.04 11.64
C PRO A 165 -12.15 9.33 10.82
N LYS A 166 -12.44 10.47 11.46
CA LYS A 166 -12.58 11.80 10.85
C LYS A 166 -11.28 12.61 10.99
N SER A 167 -10.54 12.88 9.90
CA SER A 167 -9.92 14.19 9.53
C SER A 167 -8.83 14.05 8.45
N PRO A 168 -8.63 15.04 7.54
CA PRO A 168 -7.57 15.02 6.52
C PRO A 168 -6.30 15.81 6.93
N VAL A 169 -5.11 15.32 6.57
CA VAL A 169 -3.81 16.02 6.73
C VAL A 169 -3.13 16.24 5.36
N PRO A 170 -2.64 17.45 5.04
CA PRO A 170 -1.96 17.75 3.76
C PRO A 170 -0.49 17.31 3.71
N ILE A 171 -0.02 16.92 2.52
CA ILE A 171 1.37 16.55 2.22
C ILE A 171 2.19 17.83 1.94
N MET A 172 3.17 18.15 2.78
CA MET A 172 4.23 19.12 2.46
C MET A 172 5.54 18.38 2.18
N TRP A 173 6.14 18.63 1.01
CA TRP A 173 7.53 18.32 0.72
C TRP A 173 8.40 19.52 1.11
N SER A 174 9.49 19.30 1.85
CA SER A 174 10.61 20.24 1.92
C SER A 174 11.89 19.55 1.42
N PRO A 175 12.78 20.30 0.75
CA PRO A 175 13.93 19.78 -0.01
C PRO A 175 15.02 19.14 0.84
#